data_AF-A0A519I256-F1
#
_entry.id   AF-A0A519I256-F1
#
_cell.length_a   1.000
_cell.length_b   1.000
_cell.length_c   1.000
_cell.angle_alpha   90.00
_cell.angle_beta   90.00
_cell.angle_gamma   90.00
#
_symmetry.space_group_name_H-M   'P 1'
#
loop_
_entity.id
_entity.type
_entity.pdbx_description
1 polymer ?
#
loop_
_entity_poly.entity_id
_entity_poly.type
_entity_poly.pdbx_seq_one_letter_code
_entity_poly.pdbx_strand_id
1 'polypeptide(L)' 'VDLLMSRIATARRQGWSLVNQELEEGLISLAAPLVNRAGRTVAALNISGQANRTSAKVMQETMLPALLETASAISRMLR' A
#
# COMPACT_ATOMS: atom_id res chain seq x y z
N VAL A 1 -11.48 -0.33 -17.94
CA VAL A 1 -12.01 0.00 -16.59
C VAL A 1 -12.00 -1.24 -15.69
N ASP A 2 -12.42 -2.40 -16.18
CA ASP A 2 -12.55 -3.63 -15.39
C ASP A 2 -11.26 -4.08 -14.70
N LEU A 3 -10.11 -4.01 -15.38
CA LEU A 3 -8.81 -4.34 -14.79
C LEU A 3 -8.49 -3.45 -13.58
N LEU A 4 -8.73 -2.15 -13.69
CA LEU A 4 -8.51 -1.21 -12.59
C LEU A 4 -9.44 -1.53 -11.41
N MET A 5 -10.72 -1.78 -11.67
CA MET A 5 -11.69 -2.13 -10.65
C MET A 5 -11.33 -3.45 -9.94
N SER A 6 -10.83 -4.44 -10.69
CA SER A 6 -10.32 -5.70 -10.13
C SER A 6 -9.15 -5.46 -9.17
N ARG A 7 -8.20 -4.60 -9.54
CA ARG A 7 -7.05 -4.26 -8.68
C ARG A 7 -7.45 -3.50 -7.43
N ILE A 8 -8.40 -2.56 -7.54
CA ILE A 8 -8.97 -1.86 -6.38
C ILE A 8 -9.68 -2.86 -5.44
N ALA A 9 -10.44 -3.80 -5.99
CA ALA A 9 -11.11 -4.83 -5.20
C ALA A 9 -10.11 -5.73 -4.48
N THR A 10 -9.01 -6.10 -5.14
CA THR A 10 -7.90 -6.85 -4.51
C THR A 10 -7.26 -6.05 -3.39
N ALA A 11 -6.93 -4.78 -3.61
CA ALA A 11 -6.36 -3.91 -2.59
C ALA A 11 -7.27 -3.78 -1.36
N ARG A 12 -8.59 -3.68 -1.58
CA ARG A 12 -9.60 -3.65 -0.50
C ARG A 12 -9.60 -4.94 0.32
N ARG A 13 -9.49 -6.12 -0.32
CA ARG A 13 -9.49 -7.42 0.38
C ARG A 13 -8.20 -7.66 1.17
N GLN A 14 -7.04 -7.32 0.59
CA GLN A 14 -5.74 -7.61 1.22
C GLN A 14 -5.26 -6.50 2.17
N GLY A 15 -5.84 -5.31 2.10
CA GLY A 15 -5.51 -4.20 2.99
C GLY A 15 -4.25 -3.42 2.59
N TRP A 16 -3.76 -3.58 1.36
CA TRP A 16 -2.60 -2.86 0.82
C TRP A 16 -2.60 -2.90 -0.71
N SER A 17 -1.77 -2.07 -1.34
CA SER A 17 -1.54 -2.09 -2.79
C SER A 17 -0.06 -2.01 -3.13
N LEU A 18 0.34 -2.65 -4.23
CA LEU A 18 1.64 -2.47 -4.86
C LEU A 18 1.45 -1.89 -6.26
N VAL A 19 2.24 -0.87 -6.57
CA VAL A 19 2.33 -0.25 -7.88
C VAL A 19 3.76 -0.42 -8.36
N ASN A 20 3.95 -1.02 -9.54
CA ASN A 20 5.27 -1.30 -10.09
C ASN A 20 5.40 -0.68 -11.48
N GLN A 21 6.07 0.47 -11.53
CA GLN A 21 6.41 1.21 -12.75
C GLN A 21 5.21 1.67 -13.59
N GLU A 22 4.03 1.78 -12.97
CA GLU A 22 2.81 2.23 -13.69
C GLU A 22 2.66 3.74 -13.72
N LEU A 23 3.33 4.45 -12.80
CA LEU A 23 3.37 5.91 -12.77
C LEU A 23 4.58 6.44 -13.54
N GLU A 24 5.77 5.95 -13.18
CA GLU A 24 7.05 6.29 -13.79
C GLU A 24 7.92 5.05 -13.90
N GLU A 25 8.70 4.96 -14.98
CA GLU A 25 9.69 3.89 -15.14
C GLU A 25 10.71 3.93 -14.00
N GLY A 26 11.06 2.76 -13.46
CA GLY A 26 11.95 2.66 -12.31
C GLY A 26 11.31 2.97 -10.95
N LEU A 27 10.04 3.41 -10.86
CA LEU A 27 9.35 3.62 -9.59
C LEU A 27 8.61 2.36 -9.13
N ILE A 28 8.75 2.00 -7.86
CA ILE A 28 7.91 0.99 -7.21
C ILE A 28 7.41 1.50 -5.85
N SER A 29 6.16 1.19 -5.49
CA SER A 29 5.59 1.63 -4.23
C SER A 29 4.63 0.62 -3.60
N LEU A 30 4.63 0.59 -2.27
CA LEU A 30 3.62 -0.07 -1.44
C LEU A 30 2.81 0.99 -0.71
N ALA A 31 1.50 0.77 -0.55
CA ALA A 31 0.65 1.62 0.27
C ALA A 31 -0.34 0.82 1.12
N ALA A 32 -0.66 1.32 2.30
CA ALA A 32 -1.64 0.76 3.23
C ALA A 32 -2.62 1.85 3.69
N PRO A 33 -3.91 1.53 3.91
CA PRO A 33 -4.92 2.50 4.29
C PRO A 33 -4.77 2.94 5.75
N LEU A 34 -5.09 4.20 6.03
CA LEU A 34 -5.30 4.72 7.36
C LEU A 34 -6.81 4.86 7.61
N VAL A 35 -7.32 4.22 8.65
CA VAL A 35 -8.76 4.05 8.89
C VAL A 35 -9.17 4.75 10.19
N ASN A 36 -10.22 5.58 10.15
CA ASN A 36 -10.74 6.27 11.33
C ASN A 36 -11.71 5.39 12.15
N ARG A 37 -12.21 5.90 13.29
CA ARG A 37 -13.22 5.20 14.13
C ARG A 37 -14.49 4.75 13.43
N ALA A 38 -14.87 5.41 12.34
CA ALA A 38 -16.07 5.07 11.56
C ALA A 38 -15.78 3.95 10.54
N GLY A 39 -14.59 3.34 10.55
CA GLY A 39 -14.19 2.34 9.57
C GLY A 39 -13.91 2.90 8.18
N ARG A 40 -13.83 4.24 8.03
CA ARG A 40 -13.57 4.89 6.74
C ARG A 40 -12.08 5.07 6.53
N THR A 41 -11.58 4.66 5.37
CA THR A 41 -10.24 5.04 4.91
C THR A 41 -10.21 6.56 4.72
N VAL A 42 -9.33 7.24 5.44
CA VAL A 42 -9.18 8.71 5.41
C VAL A 42 -7.88 9.17 4.77
N ALA A 43 -6.88 8.28 4.70
CA ALA A 43 -5.59 8.53 4.08
C ALA A 43 -4.93 7.18 3.73
N ALA A 44 -3.73 7.23 3.16
CA ALA A 44 -2.87 6.08 2.97
C ALA A 44 -1.43 6.44 3.36
N LEU A 45 -0.70 5.47 3.93
CA LEU A 45 0.73 5.55 4.17
C LEU A 45 1.44 4.76 3.05
N ASN A 46 2.49 5.31 2.45
CA ASN A 46 3.25 4.64 1.40
C ASN A 46 4.75 4.53 1.69
N ILE A 47 5.38 3.55 1.05
CA ILE A 47 6.83 3.43 0.90
C ILE A 47 7.12 3.44 -0.60
N SER A 48 8.08 4.24 -1.04
CA SER A 48 8.51 4.31 -2.44
C SER A 48 9.97 3.92 -2.56
N GLY A 49 10.31 3.21 -3.64
CA GLY A 49 11.65 2.73 -3.91
C GLY A 49 11.97 2.74 -5.40
N GLN A 50 13.20 2.37 -5.73
CA GLN A 50 13.67 2.24 -7.12
C GLN A 50 13.57 0.77 -7.55
N ALA A 51 12.80 0.49 -8.60
CA ALA A 51 12.50 -0.86 -9.07
C ALA A 51 13.75 -1.63 -9.54
N ASN A 52 14.81 -0.92 -9.93
CA ASN A 52 16.11 -1.49 -10.31
C ASN A 52 16.92 -2.04 -9.10
N ARG A 53 16.63 -1.58 -7.88
CA ARG A 53 17.31 -1.97 -6.65
C ARG A 53 16.43 -2.82 -5.74
N THR A 54 15.12 -2.63 -5.82
CA THR A 54 14.15 -3.29 -4.93
C THR A 54 13.02 -3.85 -5.76
N SER A 55 12.96 -5.19 -5.88
CA SER A 55 11.88 -5.85 -6.59
C SER A 55 10.57 -5.82 -5.78
N ALA A 56 9.45 -6.04 -6.47
CA ALA A 56 8.13 -6.16 -5.82
C ALA A 56 8.11 -7.24 -4.73
N LYS A 57 8.79 -8.37 -4.97
CA LYS A 57 8.91 -9.45 -4.00
C LYS A 57 9.67 -8.99 -2.75
N VAL A 58 10.82 -8.33 -2.93
CA VAL A 58 11.61 -7.82 -1.80
C VAL A 58 10.81 -6.80 -0.98
N MET A 59 10.10 -5.85 -1.62
CA MET A 59 9.25 -4.91 -0.88
C MET A 59 8.17 -5.64 -0.07
N GLN A 60 7.50 -6.63 -0.66
CA GLN A 60 6.46 -7.40 0.03
C GLN A 60 7.02 -8.20 1.21
N GLU A 61 8.20 -8.81 1.06
CA GLU A 61 8.79 -9.63 2.11
C GLU A 61 9.41 -8.81 3.25
N THR A 62 9.98 -7.63 2.93
CA THR A 62 10.83 -6.89 3.88
C THR A 62 10.23 -5.58 4.38
N MET A 63 9.33 -4.95 3.61
CA MET A 63 8.79 -3.61 3.93
C MET A 63 7.31 -3.64 4.28
N LEU A 64 6.53 -4.52 3.64
CA LEU A 64 5.09 -4.61 3.87
C LEU A 64 4.71 -4.88 5.35
N PRO A 65 5.39 -5.76 6.10
CA PRO A 65 5.03 -5.99 7.52
C PRO A 65 5.11 -4.70 8.35
N ALA A 66 6.22 -3.97 8.23
CA ALA A 66 6.42 -2.70 8.95
C ALA A 66 5.45 -1.60 8.47
N LEU A 67 5.14 -1.55 7.18
CA LEU A 67 4.14 -0.62 6.64
C LEU A 67 2.76 -0.87 7.26
N LEU A 68 2.32 -2.12 7.31
CA LEU A 68 1.02 -2.50 7.87
C LEU A 68 0.95 -2.23 9.37
N GLU A 69 2.01 -2.56 10.11
CA GLU A 69 2.11 -2.26 11.53
C GLU A 69 2.01 -0.76 11.81
N THR A 70 2.76 0.05 11.05
CA THR A 70 2.76 1.51 11.19
C THR A 70 1.41 2.11 10.82
N ALA A 71 0.81 1.66 9.71
CA ALA A 71 -0.51 2.11 9.29
C ALA A 71 -1.59 1.77 10.34
N SER A 72 -1.50 0.59 10.96
CA SER A 72 -2.38 0.18 12.06
C SER A 72 -2.18 1.04 13.31
N ALA A 73 -0.93 1.34 13.68
CA ALA A 73 -0.61 2.21 14.81
C ALA A 73 -1.17 3.63 14.63
N ILE A 74 -0.97 4.23 13.45
CA ILE A 74 -1.55 5.54 13.12
C ILE A 74 -3.07 5.47 13.12
N SER A 75 -3.66 4.42 12.52
CA SER A 75 -5.12 4.24 12.50
C SER A 75 -5.71 4.19 13.92
N ARG A 76 -5.00 3.61 14.91
CA ARG A 76 -5.42 3.63 16.31
C ARG A 76 -5.46 5.04 16.92
N MET A 77 -4.59 5.95 16.46
CA MET A 77 -4.57 7.35 16.90
C MET A 77 -5.68 8.19 16.24
N LEU A 78 -6.25 7.71 15.13
CA LEU A 78 -7.37 8.32 14.41
C LEU A 78 -8.74 7.78 14.86
N ARG A 79 -8.76 6.94 15.90
CA ARG A 79 -9.99 6.45 16.52
C ARG A 79 -10.59 7.48 17.47
#